data_AF-A0A0D2CVY7-F1
#
_entry.id   AF-A0A0D2CVY7-F1
#
_cell.length_a   1.000
_cell.length_b   1.000
_cell.length_c   1.000
_cell.angle_alpha   90.00
_cell.angle_beta   90.00
_cell.angle_gamma   90.00
#
_symmetry.space_group_name_H-M   'P 1'
#
loop_
_entity.id
_entity.type
_entity.pdbx_description
1 polymer ?
#
loop_
_entity_poly.entity_id
_entity_poly.type
_entity_poly.pdbx_seq_one_letter_code
_entity_poly.pdbx_strand_id
1 'polypeptide(L)'
;MEQVTESRPFVPGTVHLVDLEGTMRAKHASKGHKDIVLVPAPSNDPDDPLNWSPRRKLLSTSCMCMYTLMVGIASAAIYSVLVPISEATGLTLGDLNSGTGYMFLAFGWGCLIFQPLALQYGKRPIYLISLLATLAIQVWAPYTTTNGQWIANKILQGFFGAPIESLCEISVTDIYFTHER
;
A
#
# COMPACT_ATOMS: atom_id res chain seq x y z
N MET A 1 -46.72 -21.83 18.20
CA MET A 1 -46.69 -20.41 17.84
C MET A 1 -45.33 -20.17 17.22
N GLU A 2 -45.33 -20.13 15.90
CA GLU A 2 -44.17 -20.20 15.01
C GLU A 2 -43.38 -18.88 15.10
N GLN A 3 -42.15 -18.92 15.62
CA GLN A 3 -41.25 -17.77 15.49
C GLN A 3 -40.66 -17.81 14.09
N VAL A 4 -41.24 -17.00 13.21
CA VAL A 4 -40.69 -16.67 11.91
C VAL A 4 -39.39 -15.91 12.15
N THR A 5 -38.25 -16.58 11.99
CA THR A 5 -36.93 -15.95 11.98
C THR A 5 -36.87 -15.03 10.76
N GLU A 6 -37.01 -13.74 11.00
CA GLU A 6 -36.93 -12.69 9.99
C GLU A 6 -35.48 -12.63 9.48
N SER A 7 -35.19 -13.31 8.36
CA SER A 7 -33.93 -13.13 7.64
C SER A 7 -33.87 -11.67 7.20
N ARG A 8 -33.04 -10.86 7.87
CA ARG A 8 -32.90 -9.42 7.55
C ARG A 8 -32.66 -9.25 6.05
N PRO A 9 -33.35 -8.33 5.37
CA PRO A 9 -33.18 -8.13 3.94
C PRO A 9 -31.73 -7.80 3.64
N PHE A 10 -31.15 -8.52 2.67
CA PHE A 10 -29.79 -8.30 2.21
C PHE A 10 -29.66 -6.87 1.68
N VAL A 11 -28.90 -6.03 2.38
CA VAL A 11 -28.62 -4.66 1.95
C VAL A 11 -27.46 -4.71 0.95
N PRO A 12 -27.67 -4.35 -0.33
CA PRO A 12 -26.61 -4.37 -1.33
C PRO A 12 -25.40 -3.53 -0.87
N GLY A 13 -24.20 -4.09 -0.95
CA GLY A 13 -22.96 -3.43 -0.52
C GLY A 13 -22.56 -3.69 0.95
N THR A 14 -23.35 -4.45 1.71
CA THR A 14 -22.98 -4.89 3.07
C THR A 14 -22.47 -6.34 3.08
N VAL A 15 -21.58 -6.65 4.02
CA VAL A 15 -21.05 -8.00 4.24
C VAL A 15 -21.45 -8.44 5.64
N HIS A 16 -22.04 -9.62 5.76
CA HIS A 16 -22.48 -10.17 7.04
C HIS A 16 -21.30 -10.85 7.76
N LEU A 17 -20.78 -10.22 8.81
CA LEU A 17 -19.57 -10.65 9.52
C LEU A 17 -19.85 -11.53 10.75
N VAL A 18 -21.09 -11.53 11.25
CA VAL A 18 -21.47 -12.26 12.46
C VAL A 18 -22.72 -13.09 12.17
N ASP A 19 -22.59 -14.40 12.13
CA ASP A 19 -23.70 -15.35 12.01
C ASP A 19 -24.03 -15.95 13.38
N LEU A 20 -25.01 -15.35 14.06
CA LEU A 20 -25.51 -15.82 15.36
C LEU A 20 -26.47 -17.01 15.23
N GLU A 21 -27.02 -17.25 14.04
CA GLU A 21 -28.07 -18.25 13.80
C GLU A 21 -27.53 -19.54 13.18
N GLY A 22 -26.26 -19.54 12.76
CA GLY A 22 -25.59 -20.69 12.13
C GLY A 22 -26.18 -21.05 10.77
N THR A 23 -26.85 -20.10 10.11
CA THR A 23 -27.56 -20.31 8.85
C THR A 23 -26.67 -20.13 7.64
N MET A 24 -25.48 -19.52 7.78
CA MET A 24 -24.57 -19.28 6.68
C MET A 24 -23.59 -20.44 6.47
N ARG A 25 -23.51 -20.95 5.23
CA ARG A 25 -22.46 -21.88 4.81
C ARG A 25 -21.16 -21.15 4.51
N ALA A 26 -20.55 -20.57 5.54
CA ALA A 26 -19.24 -19.91 5.46
C ALA A 26 -18.24 -20.56 6.43
N LYS A 27 -16.93 -20.34 6.22
CA LYS A 27 -15.93 -20.78 7.20
C LYS A 27 -15.93 -19.79 8.36
N HIS A 28 -16.09 -20.31 9.58
CA HIS A 28 -16.08 -19.52 10.80
C HIS A 28 -14.72 -19.57 11.49
N ALA A 29 -14.41 -18.57 12.32
CA ALA A 29 -13.16 -18.52 13.06
C ALA A 29 -13.04 -19.70 14.05
N SER A 30 -11.98 -20.50 13.93
CA SER A 30 -11.72 -21.63 14.83
C SER A 30 -10.89 -21.17 16.03
N LYS A 31 -11.59 -20.83 17.13
CA LYS A 31 -11.15 -20.73 18.55
C LYS A 31 -12.17 -19.86 19.32
N GLY A 32 -13.32 -20.43 19.71
CA GLY A 32 -14.30 -19.74 20.56
C GLY A 32 -15.19 -18.69 19.88
N HIS A 33 -14.86 -18.25 18.65
CA HIS A 33 -15.63 -17.27 17.88
C HIS A 33 -16.33 -17.90 16.67
N LYS A 34 -17.13 -18.96 16.89
CA LYS A 34 -17.88 -19.62 15.83
C LYS A 34 -18.91 -18.71 15.15
N ASP A 35 -19.25 -17.59 15.78
CA ASP A 35 -20.20 -16.64 15.21
C ASP A 35 -19.54 -15.71 14.18
N ILE A 36 -18.21 -15.64 14.11
CA ILE A 36 -17.51 -14.73 13.17
C ILE A 36 -17.30 -15.44 11.83
N VAL A 37 -17.84 -14.81 10.78
CA VAL A 37 -17.73 -15.24 9.39
C VAL A 37 -16.41 -14.73 8.80
N LEU A 38 -15.57 -15.63 8.31
CA LEU A 38 -14.31 -15.28 7.68
C LEU A 38 -14.56 -14.77 6.25
N VAL A 39 -14.36 -13.48 6.04
CA VAL A 39 -14.44 -12.82 4.74
C VAL A 39 -13.11 -12.13 4.44
N PRO A 40 -12.41 -12.46 3.34
CA PRO A 40 -12.72 -13.48 2.32
C PRO A 40 -12.71 -14.92 2.85
N ALA A 41 -13.38 -15.84 2.15
CA ALA A 41 -13.40 -17.25 2.52
C ALA A 41 -11.98 -17.84 2.35
N PRO A 42 -11.34 -18.35 3.43
CA PRO A 42 -9.98 -18.83 3.35
C PRO A 42 -9.90 -20.12 2.52
N SER A 43 -8.88 -20.22 1.67
CA SER A 43 -8.55 -21.44 0.94
C SER A 43 -8.08 -22.53 1.90
N ASN A 44 -8.05 -23.79 1.44
CA ASN A 44 -7.44 -24.90 2.20
C ASN A 44 -5.91 -24.97 1.97
N ASP A 45 -5.36 -24.06 1.17
CA ASP A 45 -3.94 -24.01 0.88
C ASP A 45 -3.15 -23.42 2.08
N PRO A 46 -2.11 -24.09 2.60
CA PRO A 46 -1.26 -23.57 3.65
C PRO A 46 -0.49 -22.29 3.25
N ASP A 47 -0.31 -22.03 1.95
CA ASP A 47 0.35 -20.82 1.45
C ASP A 47 -0.60 -19.62 1.32
N ASP A 48 -1.91 -19.80 1.54
CA ASP A 48 -2.88 -18.71 1.59
C ASP A 48 -2.50 -17.70 2.69
N PRO A 49 -2.24 -16.41 2.36
CA PRO A 49 -1.92 -15.38 3.32
C PRO A 49 -2.93 -15.25 4.46
N LEU A 50 -4.20 -15.60 4.20
CA LEU A 50 -5.27 -15.59 5.19
C LEU A 50 -5.05 -16.61 6.32
N ASN A 51 -4.38 -17.74 6.03
CA ASN A 51 -4.12 -18.83 6.96
C ASN A 51 -2.79 -18.69 7.72
N TRP A 52 -1.99 -17.66 7.44
CA TRP A 52 -0.70 -17.48 8.09
C TRP A 52 -0.80 -17.28 9.60
N SER A 53 0.22 -17.72 10.35
CA SER A 53 0.29 -17.49 11.78
C SER A 53 0.33 -15.97 12.10
N PRO A 54 -0.25 -15.51 13.22
CA PRO A 54 -0.33 -14.08 13.55
C PRO A 54 1.04 -13.38 13.53
N ARG A 55 2.11 -14.10 13.93
CA ARG A 55 3.48 -13.58 13.88
C ARG A 55 3.98 -13.35 12.45
N ARG A 56 3.64 -14.25 11.51
CA ARG A 56 4.00 -14.12 10.09
C ARG A 56 3.22 -12.97 9.43
N LYS A 57 1.94 -12.81 9.77
CA LYS A 57 1.14 -11.66 9.33
C LYS A 57 1.74 -10.34 9.83
N LEU A 58 2.04 -10.25 11.14
CA LEU A 58 2.65 -9.06 11.73
C LEU A 58 4.01 -8.71 11.11
N LEU A 59 4.86 -9.72 10.85
CA LEU A 59 6.15 -9.51 10.18
C LEU A 59 5.97 -8.95 8.77
N SER A 60 5.04 -9.51 7.99
CA SER A 60 4.74 -9.02 6.64
C SER A 60 4.25 -7.56 6.66
N THR A 61 3.33 -7.24 7.56
CA THR A 61 2.83 -5.87 7.75
C THR A 61 3.93 -4.93 8.20
N SER A 62 4.80 -5.37 9.12
CA SER A 62 5.94 -4.57 9.60
C SER A 62 6.92 -4.25 8.48
N CYS A 63 7.17 -5.19 7.56
CA CYS A 63 7.97 -4.94 6.36
C CYS A 63 7.32 -3.90 5.43
N MET A 64 6.00 -3.96 5.24
CA MET A 64 5.28 -2.95 4.45
C MET A 64 5.31 -1.58 5.11
N CYS A 65 5.08 -1.51 6.43
CA CYS A 65 5.19 -0.26 7.18
C CYS A 65 6.59 0.34 7.08
N MET A 66 7.64 -0.48 7.19
CA MET A 66 9.02 -0.02 7.04
C MET A 66 9.28 0.50 5.61
N TYR A 67 8.80 -0.20 4.58
CA TYR A 67 8.89 0.28 3.19
C TYR A 67 8.20 1.64 3.02
N THR A 68 6.95 1.77 3.49
CA THR A 68 6.19 3.02 3.43
C THR A 68 6.90 4.15 4.18
N LEU A 69 7.44 3.88 5.37
CA LEU A 69 8.21 4.87 6.13
C LEU A 69 9.46 5.33 5.36
N MET A 70 10.23 4.40 4.80
CA MET A 70 11.48 4.76 4.12
C MET A 70 11.24 5.58 2.85
N VAL A 71 10.30 5.16 2.01
CA VAL A 71 9.96 5.90 0.78
C VAL A 71 9.22 7.20 1.10
N GLY A 72 8.35 7.21 2.11
CA GLY A 72 7.63 8.40 2.57
C GLY A 72 8.55 9.47 3.20
N ILE A 73 9.53 9.07 4.00
CA ILE A 73 10.55 10.00 4.52
C ILE A 73 11.35 10.57 3.35
N ALA A 74 11.75 9.74 2.38
CA ALA A 74 12.52 10.20 1.22
C ALA A 74 11.78 11.23 0.36
N SER A 75 10.44 11.16 0.27
CA SER A 75 9.62 12.13 -0.46
C SER A 75 9.29 13.37 0.37
N ALA A 76 9.02 13.23 1.67
CA ALA A 76 8.61 14.34 2.54
C ALA A 76 9.78 15.16 3.11
N ALA A 77 10.92 14.52 3.39
CA ALA A 77 12.07 15.20 4.02
C ALA A 77 12.60 16.37 3.18
N ILE A 78 12.37 16.34 1.86
CA ILE A 78 12.91 17.34 0.95
C ILE A 78 12.39 18.75 1.22
N TYR A 79 11.14 18.87 1.68
CA TYR A 79 10.54 20.16 2.02
C TYR A 79 11.31 20.90 3.12
N SER A 80 11.90 20.16 4.07
CA SER A 80 12.68 20.74 5.16
C SER A 80 14.02 21.31 4.74
N VAL A 81 14.55 20.88 3.58
CA VAL A 81 15.89 21.24 3.10
C VAL A 81 15.88 22.05 1.80
N LEU A 82 14.71 22.52 1.34
CA LEU A 82 14.59 23.32 0.11
C LEU A 82 15.46 24.59 0.13
N VAL A 83 15.51 25.29 1.27
CA VAL A 83 16.31 26.52 1.42
C VAL A 83 17.82 26.24 1.32
N PRO A 84 18.39 25.30 2.11
CA PRO A 84 19.78 24.87 1.92
C PRO A 84 20.11 24.39 0.50
N ILE A 85 19.20 23.66 -0.14
CA ILE A 85 19.40 23.18 -1.52
C ILE A 85 19.43 24.36 -2.49
N SER A 86 18.55 25.34 -2.32
CA SER A 86 18.53 26.57 -3.12
C SER A 86 19.85 27.34 -2.99
N GLU A 87 20.38 27.49 -1.77
CA GLU A 87 21.67 28.14 -1.52
C GLU A 87 22.85 27.38 -2.14
N ALA A 88 22.84 26.04 -2.06
CA ALA A 88 23.92 25.21 -2.56
C ALA A 88 23.94 25.04 -4.10
N THR A 89 22.75 24.99 -4.73
CA THR A 89 22.61 24.74 -6.18
C THR A 89 22.38 26.01 -7.00
N GLY A 90 22.02 27.12 -6.35
CA GLY A 90 21.60 28.35 -7.02
C GLY A 90 20.22 28.27 -7.69
N LEU A 91 19.49 27.16 -7.51
CA LEU A 91 18.13 26.99 -8.04
C LEU A 91 17.13 27.80 -7.22
N THR A 92 16.11 28.35 -7.88
CA THR A 92 15.07 29.10 -7.16
C THR A 92 14.18 28.16 -6.35
N LEU A 93 13.64 28.65 -5.23
CA LEU A 93 12.66 27.88 -4.44
C LEU A 93 11.42 27.51 -5.25
N GLY A 94 11.02 28.35 -6.22
CA GLY A 94 9.91 28.08 -7.13
C GLY A 94 10.18 26.87 -8.03
N ASP A 95 11.40 26.75 -8.55
CA ASP A 95 11.81 25.62 -9.38
C ASP A 95 11.85 24.32 -8.58
N LEU A 96 12.42 24.37 -7.38
CA LEU A 96 12.50 23.20 -6.50
C LEU A 96 11.12 22.71 -6.07
N ASN A 97 10.21 23.65 -5.75
CA ASN A 97 8.82 23.36 -5.42
C ASN A 97 8.06 22.78 -6.63
N SER A 98 8.28 23.33 -7.83
CA SER A 98 7.69 22.81 -9.06
C SER A 98 8.13 21.37 -9.34
N GLY A 99 9.43 21.08 -9.15
CA GLY A 99 9.97 19.72 -9.22
C GLY A 99 9.26 18.75 -8.26
N THR A 100 8.99 19.21 -7.04
CA THR A 100 8.27 18.39 -6.05
C THR A 100 6.79 18.20 -6.43
N GLY A 101 6.15 19.20 -7.04
CA GLY A 101 4.81 19.04 -7.62
C GLY A 101 4.78 17.99 -8.74
N TYR A 102 5.78 17.98 -9.62
CA TYR A 102 5.89 16.95 -10.66
C TYR A 102 6.14 15.55 -10.11
N MET A 103 6.84 15.42 -8.97
CA MET A 103 6.97 14.15 -8.26
C MET A 103 5.60 13.58 -7.86
N PHE A 104 4.72 14.39 -7.26
CA PHE A 104 3.37 13.94 -6.89
C PHE A 104 2.48 13.63 -8.08
N LEU A 105 2.60 14.38 -9.16
CA LEU A 105 1.92 14.05 -10.41
C LEU A 105 2.39 12.68 -10.93
N ALA A 106 3.70 12.43 -10.91
CA ALA A 106 4.29 11.17 -11.34
C ALA A 106 3.93 9.99 -10.40
N PHE A 107 3.74 10.23 -9.10
CA PHE A 107 3.19 9.22 -8.18
C PHE A 107 1.81 8.74 -8.66
N GLY A 108 0.88 9.67 -8.93
CA GLY A 108 -0.46 9.32 -9.42
C GLY A 108 -0.44 8.53 -10.73
N TRP A 109 0.37 8.97 -11.70
CA TRP A 109 0.52 8.26 -12.98
C TRP A 109 1.20 6.89 -12.82
N GLY A 110 2.19 6.78 -11.94
CA GLY A 110 2.86 5.53 -11.64
C GLY A 110 1.89 4.51 -11.05
N CYS A 111 0.97 4.92 -10.15
CA CYS A 111 -0.02 4.03 -9.56
C CYS A 111 -0.86 3.33 -10.63
N LEU A 112 -1.29 4.05 -11.68
CA LEU A 112 -2.08 3.48 -12.77
C LEU A 112 -1.37 2.34 -13.51
N ILE A 113 -0.04 2.35 -13.54
CA ILE A 113 0.78 1.36 -14.24
C ILE A 113 1.20 0.24 -13.29
N PHE A 114 1.71 0.57 -12.11
CA PHE A 114 2.20 -0.41 -11.15
C PHE A 114 1.08 -1.23 -10.51
N GLN A 115 -0.13 -0.70 -10.42
CA GLN A 115 -1.29 -1.40 -9.88
C GLN A 115 -1.67 -2.66 -10.66
N PRO A 116 -1.96 -2.60 -11.99
CA PRO A 116 -2.24 -3.79 -12.77
C PRO A 116 -1.03 -4.73 -12.88
N LEU A 117 0.19 -4.19 -12.94
CA LEU A 117 1.42 -5.00 -12.96
C LEU A 117 1.59 -5.83 -11.68
N ALA A 118 1.30 -5.25 -10.51
CA ALA A 118 1.37 -5.96 -9.25
C ALA A 118 0.31 -7.06 -9.11
N LEU A 119 -0.86 -6.87 -9.72
CA LEU A 119 -1.91 -7.89 -9.77
C LEU A 119 -1.54 -9.05 -10.72
N GLN A 120 -0.88 -8.77 -11.85
CA GLN A 120 -0.52 -9.79 -12.83
C GLN A 120 0.74 -10.57 -12.49
N TYR A 121 1.80 -9.88 -12.05
CA TYR A 121 3.13 -10.48 -11.80
C TYR A 121 3.43 -10.73 -10.32
N GLY A 122 2.51 -10.37 -9.44
CA GLY A 122 2.66 -10.46 -8.00
C GLY A 122 3.26 -9.19 -7.38
N LYS A 123 2.92 -8.96 -6.11
CA LYS A 123 3.23 -7.71 -5.40
C LYS A 123 4.68 -7.59 -4.95
N ARG A 124 5.29 -8.72 -4.54
CA ARG A 124 6.66 -8.78 -4.03
C ARG A 124 7.73 -8.24 -5.00
N PRO A 125 7.78 -8.64 -6.30
CA PRO A 125 8.77 -8.10 -7.22
C PRO A 125 8.60 -6.59 -7.45
N ILE A 126 7.35 -6.09 -7.47
CA ILE A 126 7.08 -4.66 -7.63
C ILE A 126 7.62 -3.84 -6.45
N TYR A 127 7.45 -4.31 -5.21
CA TYR A 127 8.05 -3.67 -4.03
C TYR A 127 9.57 -3.60 -4.11
N LEU A 128 10.22 -4.70 -4.51
CA LEU A 128 11.68 -4.76 -4.59
C LEU A 128 12.24 -3.87 -5.70
N ILE A 129 11.61 -3.87 -6.88
CA ILE A 129 12.00 -3.01 -8.00
C ILE A 129 11.83 -1.54 -7.63
N SER A 130 10.68 -1.18 -7.03
CA SER A 130 10.42 0.18 -6.53
C SER A 130 11.51 0.60 -5.55
N LEU A 131 11.79 -0.21 -4.52
CA LEU A 131 12.78 0.11 -3.51
C LEU A 131 14.17 0.32 -4.10
N LEU A 132 14.63 -0.59 -4.98
CA LEU A 132 15.93 -0.48 -5.62
C LEU A 132 16.03 0.73 -6.54
N ALA A 133 14.98 1.01 -7.31
CA ALA A 133 14.92 2.17 -8.19
C ALA A 133 14.93 3.48 -7.38
N THR A 134 14.12 3.59 -6.33
CA THR A 134 14.09 4.75 -5.44
C THR A 134 15.45 4.96 -4.76
N LEU A 135 16.12 3.90 -4.32
CA LEU A 135 17.47 4.00 -3.76
C LEU A 135 18.48 4.56 -4.77
N ALA A 136 18.49 4.05 -6.00
CA ALA A 136 19.38 4.53 -7.05
C ALA A 136 19.14 6.02 -7.38
N ILE A 137 17.86 6.41 -7.45
CA ILE A 137 17.45 7.81 -7.73
C ILE A 137 17.85 8.72 -6.57
N GLN A 138 17.70 8.29 -5.32
CA GLN A 138 18.13 9.06 -4.15
C GLN A 138 19.64 9.24 -4.07
N VAL A 139 20.42 8.25 -4.53
CA VAL A 139 21.89 8.39 -4.66
C VAL A 139 22.26 9.39 -5.76
N TRP A 140 21.45 9.51 -6.81
CA TRP A 140 21.67 10.48 -7.88
C TRP A 140 21.28 11.92 -7.49
N ALA A 141 20.28 12.09 -6.64
CA ALA A 141 19.77 13.39 -6.18
C ALA A 141 20.85 14.45 -5.80
N PRO A 142 21.91 14.16 -5.01
CA PRO A 142 22.92 15.15 -4.65
C PRO A 142 23.81 15.62 -5.80
N TYR A 143 23.91 14.86 -6.89
CA TYR A 143 24.73 15.24 -8.06
C TYR A 143 24.00 16.18 -9.03
N THR A 144 22.77 16.55 -8.68
CA THR A 144 21.91 17.37 -9.51
C THR A 144 22.28 18.85 -9.39
N THR A 145 22.82 19.44 -10.45
CA THR A 145 23.25 20.86 -10.45
C THR A 145 22.40 21.77 -11.33
N THR A 146 21.49 21.19 -12.14
CA THR A 146 20.63 21.94 -13.06
C THR A 146 19.15 21.68 -12.79
N ASN A 147 18.29 22.65 -13.13
CA ASN A 147 16.85 22.55 -12.95
C ASN A 147 16.26 21.34 -13.69
N GLY A 148 16.65 21.14 -14.95
CA GLY A 148 16.17 20.01 -15.75
C GLY A 148 16.52 18.65 -15.13
N GLN A 149 17.74 18.49 -14.61
CA GLN A 149 18.13 17.27 -13.89
C GLN A 149 17.33 17.11 -12.60
N TRP A 150 17.02 18.20 -11.89
CA TRP A 150 16.21 18.16 -10.66
C TRP A 150 14.80 17.65 -10.94
N ILE A 151 14.15 18.24 -11.94
CA ILE A 151 12.81 17.83 -12.36
C ILE A 151 12.83 16.36 -12.82
N ALA A 152 13.82 15.96 -13.63
CA ALA A 152 13.94 14.57 -14.07
C ALA A 152 14.11 13.60 -12.89
N ASN A 153 14.99 13.92 -11.94
CA ASN A 153 15.19 13.14 -10.72
C ASN A 153 13.88 13.00 -9.92
N LYS A 154 13.13 14.10 -9.75
CA LYS A 154 11.86 14.11 -9.02
C LYS A 154 10.76 13.32 -9.73
N ILE A 155 10.65 13.42 -11.05
CA ILE A 155 9.69 12.65 -11.85
C ILE A 155 9.99 11.16 -11.72
N LEU A 156 11.25 10.75 -11.85
CA LEU A 156 11.63 9.34 -11.70
C LEU A 156 11.38 8.84 -10.28
N GLN A 157 11.69 9.66 -9.27
CA GLN A 157 11.41 9.32 -7.87
C GLN A 157 9.90 9.07 -7.65
N GLY A 158 9.05 9.96 -8.17
CA GLY A 158 7.59 9.82 -8.09
C GLY A 158 7.08 8.61 -8.87
N PHE A 159 7.57 8.39 -10.09
CA PHE A 159 7.11 7.28 -10.92
C PHE A 159 7.43 5.92 -10.30
N PHE A 160 8.69 5.68 -9.92
CA PHE A 160 9.11 4.40 -9.36
C PHE A 160 8.66 4.21 -7.92
N GLY A 161 8.52 5.28 -7.14
CA GLY A 161 8.01 5.20 -5.77
C GLY A 161 6.50 5.04 -5.67
N ALA A 162 5.74 5.17 -6.77
CA ALA A 162 4.28 5.10 -6.81
C ALA A 162 3.62 3.91 -6.08
N PRO A 163 4.21 2.69 -6.06
CA PRO A 163 3.61 1.58 -5.31
C PRO A 163 3.38 1.86 -3.82
N ILE A 164 4.03 2.87 -3.22
CA ILE A 164 3.77 3.26 -1.82
C ILE A 164 2.31 3.66 -1.57
N GLU A 165 1.67 4.34 -2.52
CA GLU A 165 0.35 4.95 -2.31
C GLU A 165 -0.78 3.91 -2.35
N SER A 166 -0.72 2.95 -3.29
CA SER A 166 -1.84 2.01 -3.50
C SER A 166 -1.52 0.56 -3.11
N LEU A 167 -0.28 0.10 -3.29
CA LEU A 167 0.03 -1.32 -3.17
C LEU A 167 0.01 -1.78 -1.71
N CYS A 168 0.38 -0.90 -0.77
CA CYS A 168 0.39 -1.19 0.66
C CYS A 168 -1.03 -1.48 1.19
N GLU A 169 -2.01 -0.66 0.81
CA GLU A 169 -3.41 -0.86 1.22
C GLU A 169 -3.95 -2.20 0.70
N ILE A 170 -3.71 -2.49 -0.57
CA ILE A 170 -4.20 -3.71 -1.22
C ILE A 170 -3.46 -4.94 -0.69
N SER A 171 -2.23 -4.79 -0.22
CA SER A 171 -1.49 -5.89 0.41
C SER A 171 -2.04 -6.21 1.80
N VAL A 172 -2.50 -5.21 2.56
CA VAL A 172 -3.17 -5.43 3.85
C VAL A 172 -4.50 -6.16 3.66
N THR A 173 -5.31 -5.77 2.66
CA THR A 173 -6.60 -6.42 2.39
C THR A 173 -6.50 -7.89 1.98
N ASP A 174 -5.33 -8.32 1.49
CA ASP A 174 -5.11 -9.71 1.09
C ASP A 174 -4.64 -10.60 2.25
N ILE A 175 -4.08 -10.02 3.32
CA ILE A 175 -3.50 -10.77 4.45
C ILE A 175 -4.47 -10.88 5.63
N TYR A 176 -5.30 -9.85 5.82
CA TYR A 176 -6.21 -9.74 6.95
C TYR A 176 -7.65 -10.02 6.55
N PHE A 177 -8.38 -10.67 7.45
CA PHE A 177 -9.82 -10.80 7.30
C PHE A 177 -10.50 -9.44 7.50
N THR A 178 -11.72 -9.32 6.98
CA THR A 178 -12.52 -8.08 7.05
C THR A 178 -12.77 -7.57 8.46
N HIS A 179 -12.73 -8.45 9.47
CA HIS A 179 -12.89 -8.06 10.87
C HIS A 179 -11.58 -7.64 11.55
N GLU A 180 -10.43 -7.85 10.90
CA GLU A 180 -9.09 -7.50 11.41
C GLU A 180 -8.44 -6.33 10.66
N ARG A 181 -9.05 -5.86 9.56
CA ARG A 181 -8.55 -4.76 8.73
C ARG A 181 -8.97 -3.39 9.23
#